data_AF-A0A7C2RLR8-F1
#
_entry.id   AF-A0A7C2RLR8-F1
#
_cell.length_a   1.000
_cell.length_b   1.000
_cell.length_c   1.000
_cell.angle_alpha   90.00
_cell.angle_beta   90.00
_cell.angle_gamma   90.00
#
_symmetry.space_group_name_H-M   'P 1'
#
loop_
_entity.id
_entity.type
_entity.pdbx_description
1 polymer ?
#
loop_
_entity_poly.entity_id
_entity_poly.type
_entity_poly.pdbx_seq_one_letter_code
_entity_poly.pdbx_strand_id
1 'polypeptide(L)'
;MWVKRARSRRWTNVFVGVGTMLALLGFPSSRGRSAPDLGMSVTPILEQMAQAVRRMRTLRAALSQEKFYAQLGLKDPPEKGVLYMKRRGERDLSLRIEITVPEKRIITVTGNRFLLYQPRINQAIEGVIDRTSARAAAGFLAYLFNGLTQAAEDYEITLAGYETLQGRRVSHLVLTPRPNRRGVYRRVDLWVDHQLWLPTVQKIVEANRDETLLKLDEIQLNVNLPDGLFVQKLPPGVQRVRG
;
A
#
# COMPACT_ATOMS: atom_id res chain seq x y z
N MET A 1 17.26 16.96 -60.02
CA MET A 1 17.69 18.15 -59.26
C MET A 1 18.61 17.69 -58.14
N TRP A 2 19.61 18.51 -57.82
CA TRP A 2 20.90 18.15 -57.22
C TRP A 2 20.91 17.53 -55.80
N VAL A 3 21.95 16.72 -55.60
CA VAL A 3 22.49 16.10 -54.38
C VAL A 3 23.16 17.14 -53.46
N LYS A 4 23.22 16.88 -52.13
CA LYS A 4 24.50 16.88 -51.35
C LYS A 4 24.36 16.38 -49.89
N ARG A 5 24.91 15.18 -49.65
CA ARG A 5 25.45 14.73 -48.36
C ARG A 5 26.84 15.36 -48.14
N ALA A 6 27.13 15.84 -46.94
CA ALA A 6 28.47 16.24 -46.49
C ALA A 6 29.12 15.03 -45.77
N ARG A 7 30.09 14.35 -46.39
CA ARG A 7 31.56 14.49 -46.32
C ARG A 7 32.17 14.29 -44.92
N SER A 8 32.59 13.05 -44.70
CA SER A 8 33.61 12.62 -43.75
C SER A 8 35.00 13.16 -44.15
N ARG A 9 35.83 13.45 -43.14
CA ARG A 9 37.21 13.90 -43.33
C ARG A 9 38.15 12.86 -42.71
N ARG A 10 38.82 12.10 -43.58
CA ARG A 10 39.96 11.22 -43.27
C ARG A 10 41.24 12.04 -43.38
N TRP A 11 42.10 11.96 -42.38
CA TRP A 11 43.52 12.34 -42.49
C TRP A 11 44.37 11.14 -42.10
N THR A 12 45.32 10.79 -42.97
CA THR A 12 46.36 9.76 -42.82
C THR A 12 47.70 10.43 -43.07
N ASN A 13 48.70 10.10 -42.25
CA ASN A 13 50.13 9.79 -42.55
C ASN A 13 50.91 9.78 -41.21
N VAL A 14 51.33 8.62 -40.67
CA VAL A 14 52.58 7.82 -40.90
C VAL A 14 53.86 8.53 -40.41
N PHE A 15 54.53 8.01 -39.35
CA PHE A 15 55.87 7.36 -39.38
C PHE A 15 56.37 6.98 -37.96
N VAL A 16 56.70 5.68 -37.82
CA VAL A 16 57.83 5.00 -37.13
C VAL A 16 58.37 5.49 -35.77
N GLY A 17 58.48 4.55 -34.82
CA GLY A 17 59.41 4.62 -33.69
C GLY A 17 59.19 3.53 -32.63
N VAL A 18 60.01 2.48 -32.66
CA VAL A 18 60.08 1.40 -31.66
C VAL A 18 60.70 1.94 -30.36
N GLY A 19 60.11 1.58 -29.21
CA GLY A 19 60.68 1.87 -27.90
C GLY A 19 59.84 1.28 -26.76
N THR A 20 60.20 0.08 -26.34
CA THR A 20 59.69 -0.63 -25.16
C THR A 20 59.96 0.15 -23.87
N MET A 21 58.94 0.46 -23.09
CA MET A 21 59.10 0.66 -21.64
C MET A 21 57.80 0.32 -20.91
N LEU A 22 57.81 -0.82 -20.21
CA LEU A 22 56.80 -1.16 -19.20
C LEU A 22 56.87 -0.12 -18.07
N ALA A 23 55.81 0.66 -17.91
CA ALA A 23 55.54 1.41 -16.68
C ALA A 23 54.13 1.02 -16.19
N LEU A 24 54.09 0.14 -15.20
CA LEU A 24 52.91 -0.19 -14.40
C LEU A 24 52.54 1.04 -13.56
N LEU A 25 51.79 1.98 -14.14
CA LEU A 25 51.09 3.00 -13.37
C LEU A 25 49.74 2.42 -12.98
N GLY A 26 49.65 2.00 -11.72
CA GLY A 26 48.41 1.56 -11.11
C GLY A 26 47.35 2.64 -11.24
N PHE A 27 46.29 2.33 -11.98
CA PHE A 27 45.05 3.08 -11.90
C PHE A 27 44.58 3.01 -10.43
N PRO A 28 44.29 4.13 -9.75
CA PRO A 28 43.52 4.04 -8.54
C PRO A 28 42.18 3.45 -8.95
N SER A 29 41.97 2.18 -8.61
CA SER A 29 40.65 1.58 -8.62
C SER A 29 39.80 2.50 -7.78
N SER A 30 38.99 3.34 -8.44
CA SER A 30 37.88 4.01 -7.80
C SER A 30 37.05 2.88 -7.23
N ARG A 31 37.22 2.62 -5.92
CA ARG A 31 36.35 1.72 -5.17
C ARG A 31 34.95 2.14 -5.57
N GLY A 32 34.28 1.25 -6.29
CA GLY A 32 32.87 1.42 -6.55
C GLY A 32 32.25 1.78 -5.22
N ARG A 33 31.54 2.91 -5.19
CA ARG A 33 30.57 3.14 -4.11
C ARG A 33 29.75 1.87 -4.07
N SER A 34 29.98 1.07 -3.04
CA SER A 34 29.09 0.00 -2.66
C SER A 34 27.70 0.61 -2.71
N ALA A 35 26.81 0.05 -3.53
CA ALA A 35 25.40 0.37 -3.43
C ALA A 35 25.04 0.28 -1.93
N PRO A 36 24.37 1.29 -1.36
CA PRO A 36 24.03 1.26 0.05
C PRO A 36 23.28 -0.05 0.30
N ASP A 37 23.71 -0.76 1.33
CA ASP A 37 23.12 -2.00 1.79
C ASP A 37 21.61 -1.76 2.05
N LEU A 38 20.77 -2.11 1.08
CA LEU A 38 19.31 -1.94 1.13
C LEU A 38 18.65 -2.87 2.17
N GLY A 39 19.45 -3.67 2.90
CA GLY A 39 19.05 -4.41 4.10
C GLY A 39 19.07 -3.61 5.41
N MET A 40 19.74 -2.45 5.46
CA MET A 40 19.70 -1.52 6.60
C MET A 40 18.60 -0.46 6.36
N SER A 41 17.46 -0.39 7.04
CA SER A 41 16.92 -1.12 8.18
C SER A 41 15.38 -1.12 8.07
N VAL A 42 14.79 -2.18 7.54
CA VAL A 42 13.31 -2.33 7.55
C VAL A 42 12.80 -2.63 8.97
N THR A 43 13.60 -3.34 9.76
CA THR A 43 13.25 -3.81 11.12
C THR A 43 12.82 -2.68 12.04
N PRO A 44 13.56 -1.56 12.19
CA PRO A 44 13.14 -0.47 13.07
C PRO A 44 11.82 0.18 12.65
N ILE A 45 11.53 0.24 11.35
CA ILE A 45 10.25 0.77 10.84
C ILE A 45 9.12 -0.16 11.25
N LEU A 46 9.28 -1.48 11.06
CA LEU A 46 8.28 -2.47 11.45
C LEU A 46 8.06 -2.49 12.97
N GLU A 47 9.12 -2.32 13.77
CA GLU A 47 9.01 -2.20 15.22
C GLU A 47 8.20 -0.97 15.64
N GLN A 48 8.47 0.19 15.03
CA GLN A 48 7.70 1.40 15.31
C GLN A 48 6.23 1.26 14.90
N MET A 49 5.96 0.66 13.74
CA MET A 49 4.59 0.35 13.30
C MET A 49 3.89 -0.57 14.31
N ALA A 50 4.56 -1.64 14.75
CA ALA A 50 4.01 -2.55 15.75
C ALA A 50 3.70 -1.84 17.08
N GLN A 51 4.58 -0.94 17.54
CA GLN A 51 4.36 -0.14 18.74
C GLN A 51 3.18 0.82 18.58
N ALA A 52 3.07 1.52 17.45
CA ALA A 52 1.96 2.44 17.17
C ALA A 52 0.62 1.70 17.13
N VAL A 53 0.57 0.55 16.44
CA VAL A 53 -0.61 -0.31 16.38
C VAL A 53 -1.02 -0.82 17.76
N ARG A 54 -0.07 -1.16 18.65
CA ARG A 54 -0.36 -1.59 20.03
C ARG A 54 -0.94 -0.47 20.90
N ARG A 55 -0.50 0.77 20.70
CA ARG A 55 -0.95 1.95 21.47
C ARG A 55 -2.27 2.51 20.97
N MET A 56 -2.61 2.26 19.71
CA MET A 56 -3.82 2.75 19.07
C MET A 56 -5.05 1.96 19.53
N ARG A 57 -6.01 2.65 20.14
CA ARG A 57 -7.31 2.11 20.57
C ARG A 57 -8.42 2.48 19.60
N THR A 58 -8.36 3.68 19.02
CA THR A 58 -9.33 4.14 18.03
C THR A 58 -8.65 4.92 16.92
N LEU A 59 -9.28 4.93 15.75
CA LEU A 59 -8.88 5.74 14.60
C LEU A 59 -10.14 6.30 13.94
N ARG A 60 -10.09 7.58 13.59
CA ARG A 60 -10.99 8.22 12.63
C ARG A 60 -10.14 8.82 11.54
N ALA A 61 -10.47 8.59 10.28
CA ALA A 61 -9.75 9.17 9.15
C ALA A 61 -10.69 9.40 7.96
N ALA A 62 -10.44 10.45 7.19
CA ALA A 62 -10.97 10.55 5.84
C ALA A 62 -10.33 9.46 4.98
N LEU A 63 -11.13 8.81 4.15
CA LEU A 63 -10.71 7.69 3.31
C LEU A 63 -10.97 8.05 1.85
N SER A 64 -9.98 7.80 0.98
CA SER A 64 -10.19 7.79 -0.46
C SER A 64 -9.58 6.55 -1.09
N GLN A 65 -10.30 5.94 -2.03
CA GLN A 65 -9.85 4.77 -2.77
C GLN A 65 -10.02 4.99 -4.27
N GLU A 66 -9.02 4.60 -5.06
CA GLU A 66 -9.08 4.59 -6.51
C GLU A 66 -8.70 3.20 -7.03
N LYS A 67 -9.49 2.67 -7.96
CA LYS A 67 -9.23 1.40 -8.63
C LYS A 67 -8.86 1.68 -10.09
N PHE A 68 -7.74 1.12 -10.54
CA PHE A 68 -7.31 1.11 -11.92
C PHE A 68 -7.36 -0.31 -12.47
N TYR A 69 -8.11 -0.49 -13.56
CA TYR A 69 -8.25 -1.78 -14.23
C TYR A 69 -7.20 -1.87 -15.33
N ALA A 70 -6.16 -2.65 -15.10
CA ALA A 70 -4.97 -2.66 -15.97
C ALA A 70 -5.28 -3.18 -17.38
N GLN A 71 -6.21 -4.12 -17.50
CA GLN A 71 -6.61 -4.70 -18.79
C GLN A 71 -7.49 -3.75 -19.62
N LEU A 72 -8.21 -2.86 -18.95
CA LEU A 72 -9.15 -1.93 -19.58
C LEU A 72 -8.55 -0.52 -19.74
N GLY A 73 -7.44 -0.23 -19.05
CA GLY A 73 -6.80 1.09 -19.08
C GLY A 73 -7.64 2.21 -18.48
N LEU A 74 -8.62 1.88 -17.63
CA LEU A 74 -9.57 2.84 -17.06
C LEU A 74 -9.59 2.81 -15.54
N LYS A 75 -10.19 3.85 -14.96
CA LYS A 75 -10.40 3.99 -13.52
C LYS A 75 -11.88 4.16 -13.22
N ASP A 76 -12.31 3.62 -12.10
CA ASP A 76 -13.60 4.00 -11.52
C ASP A 76 -13.51 5.43 -10.94
N PRO A 77 -14.64 6.14 -10.80
CA PRO A 77 -14.70 7.32 -9.96
C PRO A 77 -14.14 7.01 -8.57
N PRO A 78 -13.26 7.87 -8.01
CA PRO A 78 -12.65 7.60 -6.73
C PRO A 78 -13.71 7.53 -5.64
N GLU A 79 -13.63 6.50 -4.81
CA GLU A 79 -14.45 6.41 -3.63
C GLU A 79 -13.93 7.35 -2.56
N LYS A 80 -14.85 7.98 -1.83
CA LYS A 80 -14.53 8.82 -0.68
C LYS A 80 -15.47 8.55 0.46
N GLY A 81 -14.95 8.62 1.67
CA GLY A 81 -15.71 8.32 2.87
C GLY A 81 -14.94 8.60 4.15
N VAL A 82 -15.43 8.02 5.24
CA VAL A 82 -14.78 8.10 6.55
C VAL A 82 -14.60 6.69 7.11
N LEU A 83 -13.38 6.40 7.57
CA LEU A 83 -13.03 5.20 8.31
C LEU A 83 -13.10 5.49 9.81
N TYR A 84 -13.80 4.64 10.52
CA TYR A 84 -13.78 4.54 11.97
C TYR A 84 -13.30 3.16 12.37
N MET A 85 -12.44 3.11 13.37
CA MET A 85 -11.94 1.87 13.92
C MET A 85 -11.87 1.98 15.44
N LYS A 86 -12.23 0.90 16.11
CA LYS A 86 -12.05 0.72 17.55
C LYS A 86 -11.50 -0.67 17.83
N ARG A 87 -10.48 -0.73 18.67
CA ARG A 87 -9.78 -1.95 19.05
C ARG A 87 -9.81 -2.11 20.57
N ARG A 88 -10.09 -3.33 21.03
CA ARG A 88 -10.06 -3.72 22.46
C ARG A 88 -9.16 -4.94 22.63
N GLY A 89 -7.85 -4.71 22.74
CA GLY A 89 -6.86 -5.79 22.73
C GLY A 89 -6.65 -6.36 21.34
N GLU A 90 -6.00 -7.53 21.23
CA GLU A 90 -5.48 -7.97 19.94
C GLU A 90 -6.54 -8.48 18.96
N ARG A 91 -7.62 -9.08 19.47
CA ARG A 91 -8.60 -9.84 18.67
C ARG A 91 -9.97 -9.17 18.53
N ASP A 92 -10.26 -8.14 19.33
CA ASP A 92 -11.52 -7.40 19.24
C ASP A 92 -11.29 -6.12 18.43
N LEU A 93 -11.73 -6.20 17.18
CA LEU A 93 -11.70 -5.10 16.22
C LEU A 93 -13.14 -4.80 15.78
N SER A 94 -13.49 -3.53 15.85
CA SER A 94 -14.69 -2.95 15.28
C SER A 94 -14.30 -1.94 14.21
N LEU A 95 -14.87 -2.07 13.01
CA LEU A 95 -14.64 -1.15 11.88
C LEU A 95 -15.99 -0.62 11.40
N ARG A 96 -15.97 0.63 10.94
CA ARG A 96 -17.05 1.22 10.17
C ARG A 96 -16.46 2.07 9.06
N ILE A 97 -16.88 1.82 7.83
CA ILE A 97 -16.53 2.63 6.67
C ILE A 97 -17.82 3.20 6.12
N GLU A 98 -17.91 4.52 6.07
CA GLU A 98 -19.03 5.22 5.45
C GLU A 98 -18.54 5.83 4.14
N ILE A 99 -18.85 5.18 3.03
CA ILE A 99 -18.60 5.72 1.68
C ILE A 99 -19.76 6.64 1.32
N THR A 100 -19.44 7.82 0.80
CA THR A 100 -20.40 8.83 0.34
C THR A 100 -20.28 9.14 -1.14
N VAL A 101 -19.15 8.79 -1.76
CA VAL A 101 -18.87 8.98 -3.19
C VAL A 101 -18.34 7.66 -3.76
N PRO A 102 -18.72 7.25 -4.98
CA PRO A 102 -19.76 7.87 -5.83
C PRO A 102 -21.18 7.58 -5.31
N GLU A 103 -21.35 6.52 -4.52
CA GLU A 103 -22.63 6.10 -3.99
C GLU A 103 -22.52 5.77 -2.51
N LYS A 104 -23.56 6.15 -1.75
CA LYS A 104 -23.59 5.88 -0.31
C LYS A 104 -23.64 4.39 -0.04
N ARG A 105 -22.67 3.88 0.71
CA ARG A 105 -22.69 2.54 1.29
C ARG A 105 -21.95 2.53 2.62
N ILE A 106 -22.37 1.63 3.50
CA ILE A 106 -21.82 1.53 4.84
C ILE A 106 -21.35 0.11 5.08
N ILE A 107 -20.07 -0.05 5.43
CA ILE A 107 -19.51 -1.33 5.84
C ILE A 107 -19.29 -1.27 7.34
N THR A 108 -19.78 -2.26 8.08
CA THR A 108 -19.44 -2.47 9.48
C THR A 108 -18.82 -3.84 9.68
N VAL A 109 -17.79 -3.92 10.52
CA VAL A 109 -17.18 -5.17 10.96
C VAL A 109 -17.16 -5.18 12.48
N THR A 110 -17.57 -6.29 13.08
CA THR A 110 -17.44 -6.51 14.53
C THR A 110 -17.02 -7.95 14.76
N GLY A 111 -15.83 -8.14 15.33
CA GLY A 111 -15.23 -9.47 15.44
C GLY A 111 -15.01 -10.08 14.05
N ASN A 112 -15.62 -11.22 13.79
CA ASN A 112 -15.56 -11.89 12.49
C ASN A 112 -16.80 -11.65 11.61
N ARG A 113 -17.74 -10.79 11.99
CA ARG A 113 -18.95 -10.53 11.20
C ARG A 113 -18.81 -9.23 10.42
N PHE A 114 -19.29 -9.23 9.18
CA PHE A 114 -19.42 -8.02 8.39
C PHE A 114 -20.88 -7.78 7.99
N LEU A 115 -21.20 -6.53 7.76
CA LEU A 115 -22.43 -6.09 7.14
C LEU A 115 -22.12 -4.95 6.17
N LEU A 116 -22.54 -5.09 4.92
CA LEU A 116 -22.53 -4.06 3.90
C LEU A 116 -23.98 -3.60 3.67
N TYR A 117 -24.27 -2.35 3.99
CA TYR A 117 -25.57 -1.73 3.75
C TYR A 117 -25.49 -0.78 2.55
N GLN A 118 -26.38 -0.98 1.58
CA GLN A 118 -26.52 -0.20 0.37
C GLN A 118 -27.92 0.45 0.34
N PRO A 119 -28.05 1.69 0.85
CA PRO A 119 -29.32 2.41 0.89
C PRO A 119 -30.04 2.53 -0.46
N ARG A 120 -29.30 2.76 -1.56
CA ARG A 120 -29.89 2.99 -2.90
C ARG A 120 -30.78 1.85 -3.38
N ILE A 121 -30.36 0.61 -3.09
CA ILE A 121 -31.09 -0.60 -3.48
C ILE A 121 -31.79 -1.26 -2.27
N ASN A 122 -31.84 -0.56 -1.14
CA ASN A 122 -32.44 -1.00 0.11
C ASN A 122 -32.02 -2.43 0.54
N GLN A 123 -30.71 -2.72 0.41
CA GLN A 123 -30.15 -4.05 0.65
C GLN A 123 -29.06 -4.02 1.72
N ALA A 124 -29.03 -5.07 2.55
CA ALA A 124 -27.92 -5.37 3.45
C ALA A 124 -27.39 -6.78 3.17
N ILE A 125 -26.08 -6.87 2.92
CA ILE A 125 -25.35 -8.12 2.76
C ILE A 125 -24.62 -8.39 4.07
N GLU A 126 -24.87 -9.53 4.71
CA GLU A 126 -24.26 -9.92 5.98
C GLU A 126 -23.57 -11.28 5.88
N GLY A 127 -22.45 -11.43 6.57
CA GLY A 127 -21.67 -12.66 6.51
C GLY A 127 -20.60 -12.74 7.59
N VAL A 128 -19.83 -13.82 7.53
CA VAL A 128 -18.65 -14.05 8.38
C VAL A 128 -17.42 -13.86 7.52
N ILE A 129 -16.47 -13.08 8.01
CA ILE A 129 -15.13 -12.94 7.47
C ILE A 129 -14.40 -14.26 7.74
N ASP A 130 -14.39 -15.15 6.74
CA ASP A 130 -13.47 -16.28 6.72
C ASP A 130 -12.10 -15.86 6.17
N ARG A 131 -11.08 -16.71 6.34
CA ARG A 131 -9.68 -16.42 5.92
C ARG A 131 -9.53 -16.15 4.41
N THR A 132 -10.54 -16.48 3.61
CA THR A 132 -10.58 -16.38 2.15
C THR A 132 -11.43 -15.20 1.68
N SER A 133 -12.62 -14.99 2.28
CA SER A 133 -13.59 -13.92 1.98
C SER A 133 -13.23 -12.55 2.57
N ALA A 134 -12.31 -12.50 3.55
CA ALA A 134 -11.75 -11.26 4.06
C ALA A 134 -11.24 -10.33 2.94
N ARG A 135 -10.76 -10.87 1.81
CA ARG A 135 -10.06 -10.12 0.76
C ARG A 135 -10.85 -9.04 0.02
N ALA A 136 -12.19 -9.07 0.04
CA ALA A 136 -12.98 -8.27 -0.92
C ALA A 136 -13.45 -6.88 -0.45
N ALA A 137 -13.54 -6.60 0.86
CA ALA A 137 -14.00 -5.28 1.32
C ALA A 137 -13.39 -4.78 2.64
N ALA A 138 -13.02 -5.69 3.56
CA ALA A 138 -12.49 -5.35 4.89
C ALA A 138 -11.09 -5.92 5.17
N GLY A 139 -10.63 -6.88 4.37
CA GLY A 139 -9.38 -7.61 4.60
C GLY A 139 -8.13 -6.78 4.44
N PHE A 140 -8.21 -5.70 3.66
CA PHE A 140 -7.07 -4.81 3.44
C PHE A 140 -6.75 -3.94 4.66
N LEU A 141 -7.76 -3.34 5.28
CA LEU A 141 -7.59 -2.63 6.56
C LEU A 141 -7.30 -3.62 7.71
N ALA A 142 -7.91 -4.81 7.69
CA ALA A 142 -7.61 -5.87 8.64
C ALA A 142 -6.14 -6.34 8.56
N TYR A 143 -5.58 -6.44 7.34
CA TYR A 143 -4.18 -6.79 7.11
C TYR A 143 -3.21 -5.73 7.66
N LEU A 144 -3.60 -4.45 7.60
CA LEU A 144 -2.78 -3.36 8.11
C LEU A 144 -2.62 -3.35 9.63
N PHE A 145 -3.74 -3.54 10.35
CA PHE A 145 -3.77 -3.33 11.79
C PHE A 145 -3.57 -4.62 12.59
N ASN A 146 -3.79 -5.79 11.97
CA ASN A 146 -3.62 -7.10 12.61
C ASN A 146 -2.66 -8.02 11.86
N GLY A 147 -2.22 -7.66 10.65
CA GLY A 147 -1.55 -8.57 9.72
C GLY A 147 -0.07 -8.30 9.48
N LEU A 148 0.57 -7.28 10.05
CA LEU A 148 2.01 -7.02 9.80
C LEU A 148 2.90 -8.24 10.12
N THR A 149 2.57 -8.98 11.18
CA THR A 149 3.28 -10.21 11.55
C THR A 149 3.04 -11.34 10.56
N GLN A 150 1.79 -11.54 10.12
CA GLN A 150 1.46 -12.52 9.06
C GLN A 150 2.00 -12.09 7.69
N ALA A 151 2.13 -10.78 7.46
CA ALA A 151 2.70 -10.21 6.26
C ALA A 151 4.19 -10.49 6.14
N ALA A 152 4.91 -10.44 7.25
CA ALA A 152 6.32 -10.84 7.26
C ALA A 152 6.53 -12.33 6.93
N GLU A 153 5.54 -13.19 7.22
CA GLU A 153 5.57 -14.61 6.86
C GLU A 153 5.28 -14.85 5.38
N ASP A 154 4.27 -14.16 4.82
CA ASP A 154 3.80 -14.35 3.45
C ASP A 154 4.60 -13.54 2.41
N TYR A 155 5.19 -12.42 2.83
CA TYR A 155 5.86 -11.46 1.96
C TYR A 155 7.30 -11.19 2.42
N GLU A 156 8.15 -10.92 1.45
CA GLU A 156 9.41 -10.22 1.67
C GLU A 156 9.14 -8.71 1.70
N ILE A 157 9.61 -8.05 2.74
CA ILE A 157 9.41 -6.61 2.97
C ILE A 157 10.74 -5.90 2.78
N THR A 158 10.76 -4.91 1.89
CA THR A 158 11.95 -4.10 1.58
C THR A 158 11.64 -2.62 1.78
N LEU A 159 12.66 -1.84 2.15
CA LEU A 159 12.57 -0.38 2.17
C LEU A 159 12.97 0.14 0.79
N ALA A 160 12.01 0.67 0.03
CA ALA A 160 12.28 1.28 -1.27
C ALA A 160 12.90 2.68 -1.15
N GLY A 161 12.64 3.38 -0.04
CA GLY A 161 13.24 4.68 0.25
C GLY A 161 12.46 5.50 1.26
N TYR A 162 12.88 6.76 1.40
CA TYR A 162 12.18 7.77 2.18
C TYR A 162 11.63 8.84 1.24
N GLU A 163 10.41 9.29 1.49
CA GLU A 163 9.73 10.29 0.67
C GLU A 163 9.08 11.35 1.56
N THR A 164 8.54 12.39 0.92
CA THR A 164 7.66 13.37 1.56
C THR A 164 6.33 13.39 0.83
N LEU A 165 5.25 12.99 1.52
CA LEU A 165 3.90 13.00 0.98
C LEU A 165 3.05 13.99 1.78
N GLN A 166 2.42 14.94 1.09
CA GLN A 166 1.62 16.01 1.71
C GLN A 166 2.36 16.73 2.87
N GLY A 167 3.65 16.98 2.71
CA GLY A 167 4.48 17.62 3.74
C GLY A 167 4.88 16.72 4.92
N ARG A 168 4.53 15.43 4.90
CA ARG A 168 4.88 14.45 5.94
C ARG A 168 5.99 13.55 5.45
N ARG A 169 6.98 13.30 6.29
CA ARG A 169 8.05 12.34 6.00
C ARG A 169 7.50 10.92 6.12
N VAL A 170 7.75 10.11 5.09
CA VAL A 170 7.27 8.73 5.03
C VAL A 170 8.40 7.76 4.68
N SER A 171 8.31 6.52 5.15
CA SER A 171 9.06 5.39 4.62
C SER A 171 8.21 4.64 3.59
N HIS A 172 8.76 4.40 2.41
CA HIS A 172 8.10 3.58 1.39
C HIS A 172 8.56 2.13 1.53
N LEU A 173 7.67 1.27 2.01
CA LEU A 173 7.88 -0.17 2.11
C LEU A 173 7.24 -0.88 0.93
N VAL A 174 7.92 -1.89 0.41
CA VAL A 174 7.43 -2.76 -0.67
C VAL A 174 7.38 -4.19 -0.18
N LEU A 175 6.19 -4.78 -0.25
CA LEU A 175 5.90 -6.16 0.11
C LEU A 175 5.70 -6.97 -1.16
N THR A 176 6.52 -8.02 -1.33
CA THR A 176 6.44 -8.95 -2.47
C THR A 176 6.20 -10.37 -1.97
N PRO A 177 5.24 -11.14 -2.52
CA PRO A 177 5.01 -12.52 -2.07
C PRO A 177 6.28 -13.35 -2.14
N ARG A 178 6.53 -14.15 -1.10
CA ARG A 178 7.65 -15.10 -1.12
C ARG A 178 7.41 -16.20 -2.17
N PRO A 179 8.44 -16.78 -2.81
CA PRO A 179 8.29 -17.76 -3.89
C PRO A 179 7.38 -18.96 -3.56
N ASN A 180 7.37 -19.41 -2.29
CA ASN A 180 6.59 -20.57 -1.84
C ASN A 180 5.21 -20.22 -1.27
N ARG A 181 4.80 -18.95 -1.34
CA ARG A 181 3.50 -18.48 -0.85
C ARG A 181 2.72 -17.93 -2.03
N ARG A 182 1.51 -18.46 -2.26
CA ARG A 182 0.55 -17.86 -3.19
C ARG A 182 -0.04 -16.62 -2.53
N GLY A 183 0.70 -15.52 -2.55
CA GLY A 183 0.16 -14.21 -2.18
C GLY A 183 -1.04 -13.88 -3.07
N VAL A 184 -2.06 -13.25 -2.50
CA VAL A 184 -3.24 -12.81 -3.28
C VAL A 184 -2.95 -11.57 -4.11
N TYR A 185 -1.95 -10.81 -3.70
CA TYR A 185 -1.48 -9.63 -4.39
C TYR A 185 -0.09 -9.89 -4.95
N ARG A 186 0.22 -9.35 -6.12
CA ARG A 186 1.58 -9.39 -6.70
C ARG A 186 2.54 -8.51 -5.93
N ARG A 187 2.05 -7.40 -5.39
CA ARG A 187 2.82 -6.41 -4.67
C ARG A 187 1.90 -5.55 -3.81
N VAL A 188 2.39 -5.15 -2.65
CA VAL A 188 1.77 -4.10 -1.83
C VAL A 188 2.82 -3.06 -1.49
N ASP A 189 2.51 -1.80 -1.74
CA ASP A 189 3.31 -0.66 -1.35
C ASP A 189 2.64 0.04 -0.15
N LEU A 190 3.42 0.34 0.88
CA LEU A 190 2.98 1.07 2.07
C LEU A 190 3.84 2.31 2.25
N TRP A 191 3.21 3.48 2.35
CA TRP A 191 3.89 4.71 2.76
C TRP A 191 3.56 4.99 4.22
N VAL A 192 4.54 4.75 5.08
CA VAL A 192 4.44 4.81 6.54
C VAL A 192 4.84 6.19 7.04
N ASP A 193 3.92 6.92 7.63
CA ASP A 193 4.16 8.25 8.19
C ASP A 193 5.06 8.18 9.44
N HIS A 194 6.07 9.02 9.53
CA HIS A 194 7.07 8.99 10.63
C HIS A 194 6.58 9.60 11.95
N GLN A 195 5.43 10.28 11.97
CA GLN A 195 4.83 10.81 13.19
C GLN A 195 3.83 9.82 13.77
N LEU A 196 2.98 9.25 12.91
CA LEU A 196 1.93 8.30 13.27
C LEU A 196 2.44 6.86 13.35
N TRP A 197 3.49 6.54 12.58
CA TRP A 197 3.99 5.19 12.34
C TRP A 197 2.89 4.23 11.82
N LEU A 198 1.97 4.78 11.04
CA LEU A 198 0.91 4.06 10.36
C LEU A 198 1.02 4.30 8.85
N PRO A 199 0.64 3.33 7.99
CA PRO A 199 0.54 3.58 6.56
C PRO A 199 -0.61 4.55 6.25
N THR A 200 -0.30 5.66 5.59
CA THR A 200 -1.26 6.71 5.21
C THR A 200 -1.62 6.65 3.73
N VAL A 201 -0.73 6.11 2.92
CA VAL A 201 -1.00 5.77 1.51
C VAL A 201 -0.61 4.32 1.29
N GLN A 202 -1.38 3.63 0.47
CA GLN A 202 -1.14 2.25 0.12
C GLN A 202 -1.53 1.97 -1.31
N LYS A 203 -0.73 1.16 -2.00
CA LYS A 203 -1.02 0.70 -3.35
C LYS A 203 -0.96 -0.82 -3.37
N ILE A 204 -2.02 -1.46 -3.83
CA ILE A 204 -2.08 -2.90 -4.06
C ILE A 204 -1.98 -3.14 -5.56
N VAL A 205 -1.18 -4.12 -5.96
CA VAL A 205 -1.18 -4.67 -7.32
C VAL A 205 -1.69 -6.10 -7.26
N GLU A 206 -2.83 -6.36 -7.88
CA GLU A 206 -3.49 -7.67 -7.89
C GLU A 206 -2.87 -8.65 -8.89
N ALA A 207 -3.28 -9.92 -8.83
CA ALA A 207 -2.82 -10.96 -9.74
C ALA A 207 -3.08 -10.63 -11.23
N ASN A 208 -4.18 -9.95 -11.53
CA ASN A 208 -4.53 -9.46 -12.87
C ASN A 208 -3.85 -8.12 -13.23
N ARG A 209 -3.00 -7.59 -12.35
CA ARG A 209 -2.31 -6.29 -12.40
C ARG A 209 -3.21 -5.08 -12.15
N ASP A 210 -4.46 -5.26 -11.78
CA ASP A 210 -5.28 -4.14 -11.32
C ASP A 210 -4.65 -3.50 -10.10
N GLU A 211 -4.78 -2.18 -10.01
CA GLU A 211 -4.19 -1.41 -8.94
C GLU A 211 -5.27 -0.78 -8.08
N THR A 212 -5.11 -0.87 -6.77
CA THR A 212 -5.97 -0.15 -5.82
C THR A 212 -5.09 0.79 -5.00
N LEU A 213 -5.37 2.09 -5.07
CA LEU A 213 -4.71 3.12 -4.28
C LEU A 213 -5.65 3.58 -3.16
N LEU A 214 -5.26 3.36 -1.90
CA LEU A 214 -5.97 3.83 -0.72
C LEU A 214 -5.17 4.96 -0.06
N LYS A 215 -5.87 6.01 0.36
CA LYS A 215 -5.34 7.14 1.12
C LYS A 215 -6.17 7.37 2.37
N LEU A 216 -5.47 7.64 3.46
CA LEU A 216 -6.03 8.09 4.73
C LEU A 216 -5.53 9.50 5.02
N ASP A 217 -6.45 10.43 5.14
CA ASP A 217 -6.20 11.82 5.48
C ASP A 217 -6.94 12.19 6.78
N GLU A 218 -6.64 13.36 7.36
CA GLU A 218 -7.29 13.86 8.59
C GLU A 218 -7.32 12.82 9.74
N ILE A 219 -6.23 12.04 9.88
CA ILE A 219 -6.14 10.94 10.83
C ILE A 219 -6.15 11.46 12.27
N GLN A 220 -7.09 10.95 13.05
CA GLN A 220 -7.23 11.20 14.47
C GLN A 220 -7.17 9.87 15.21
N LEU A 221 -6.20 9.73 16.12
CA LEU A 221 -5.99 8.52 16.92
C LEU A 221 -6.53 8.71 18.34
N ASN A 222 -6.97 7.62 18.95
CA ASN A 222 -7.37 7.55 20.36
C ASN A 222 -8.50 8.55 20.74
N VAL A 223 -9.31 8.94 19.76
CA VAL A 223 -10.52 9.74 19.96
C VAL A 223 -11.65 8.91 20.55
N ASN A 224 -12.57 9.55 21.26
CA ASN A 224 -13.74 8.87 21.81
C ASN A 224 -14.70 8.44 20.69
N LEU A 225 -14.84 7.13 20.48
CA LEU A 225 -15.82 6.55 19.56
C LEU A 225 -16.81 5.69 20.36
N PRO A 226 -18.11 6.03 20.39
CA PRO A 226 -19.10 5.26 21.13
C PRO A 226 -19.35 3.90 20.45
N ASP A 227 -19.67 2.88 21.24
CA ASP A 227 -19.85 1.51 20.72
C ASP A 227 -20.98 1.41 19.70
N GLY A 228 -22.06 2.18 19.92
CA GLY A 228 -23.20 2.24 19.01
C GLY A 228 -22.85 2.74 17.60
N LEU A 229 -21.70 3.41 17.42
CA LEU A 229 -21.22 3.82 16.09
C LEU A 229 -21.01 2.60 15.18
N PHE A 230 -20.50 1.50 15.73
CA PHE A 230 -20.13 0.31 14.96
C PHE A 230 -21.31 -0.62 14.66
N VAL A 231 -22.49 -0.33 15.21
CA VAL A 231 -23.71 -1.11 15.00
C VAL A 231 -24.55 -0.46 13.89
N GLN A 232 -24.64 -1.11 12.74
CA GLN A 232 -25.50 -0.63 11.66
C GLN A 232 -26.98 -0.92 11.95
N LYS A 233 -27.74 0.11 12.30
CA LYS A 233 -29.21 0.04 12.38
C LYS A 233 -29.81 0.07 10.97
N LEU A 234 -30.53 -0.97 10.59
CA LEU A 234 -31.19 -1.07 9.29
C LEU A 234 -32.63 -0.54 9.39
N PRO A 235 -33.07 0.31 8.44
CA PRO A 235 -34.48 0.69 8.33
C PRO A 235 -35.41 -0.53 8.13
N PRO A 236 -36.71 -0.38 8.44
CA PRO A 236 -37.70 -1.40 8.09
C PRO A 236 -37.71 -1.69 6.59
N GLY A 237 -37.95 -2.94 6.21
CA GLY A 237 -38.08 -3.35 4.81
C GLY A 237 -36.75 -3.53 4.04
N VAL A 238 -35.59 -3.37 4.68
CA VAL A 238 -34.29 -3.68 4.05
C VAL A 238 -34.21 -5.17 3.70
N GLN A 239 -33.90 -5.48 2.44
CA GLN A 239 -33.64 -6.85 2.00
C GLN A 239 -32.31 -7.33 2.57
N ARG A 240 -32.33 -8.46 3.29
CA ARG A 240 -31.11 -9.09 3.82
C ARG A 240 -30.66 -10.22 2.91
N VAL A 241 -29.38 -10.23 2.56
CA VAL A 241 -28.74 -11.23 1.71
C VAL A 241 -27.54 -11.81 2.45
N ARG A 242 -27.33 -13.13 2.35
CA ARG A 242 -26.12 -13.78 2.87
C ARG A 242 -24.97 -13.58 1.90
N GLY A 243 -23.86 -13.07 2.41
CA GLY A 243 -22.58 -12.95 1.68
C GLY A 243 -21.66 -14.14 1.85
#